data_AF-A0A5F9D6Q6-F1
#
_entry.id   AF-A0A5F9D6Q6-F1
#
_cell.length_a   1.000
_cell.length_b   1.000
_cell.length_c   1.000
_cell.angle_alpha   90.00
_cell.angle_beta   90.00
_cell.angle_gamma   90.00
#
_symmetry.space_group_name_H-M   'P 1'
#
loop_
_entity.id
_entity.type
_entity.pdbx_description
1 polymer ?
#
loop_
_entity_poly.entity_id
_entity_poly.type
_entity_poly.pdbx_seq_one_letter_code
_entity_poly.pdbx_strand_id
1 'polypeptide(L)'
;MAVPTLRCGFSGSRWTFALVDRGCRHRTVATFNWIRGQSSVAQQPLHTAQKPRKGAQEWAAVVGLEIHAQISSNSKLFSGAEVRFAAPPNSLVSFFDASLPGTLPVLNRRCVEAAVMTGLALNCHINQKSLFDRKHYFYADLPAGYQITQQRLPIAVNGNLAYSICVGKQQREITKTVRVKQIQLEQDSGKSLHDDLRSQTLVDLNRAGVGLLEVVLEPDLSCGEEAATVVRELQLILQALGTSQANMAEGQLRVDANVSVHHPGEPLGVRTEVKNLNSIRFLAKAIDYEIQRQISELENGGEILNETRSFDYKLGCTVPMRDKEGKQDYRLLLVSKCRNICGVGACFSSG
;
A
#
# COMPACT_ATOMS: atom_id res chain seq x y z
N MET A 1 20.92 42.10 -42.54
CA MET A 1 22.24 42.75 -42.30
C MET A 1 22.41 42.86 -40.79
N ALA A 2 23.47 42.50 -40.10
CA ALA A 2 24.61 41.61 -40.30
C ALA A 2 25.12 41.32 -38.87
N VAL A 3 25.64 40.12 -38.67
CA VAL A 3 26.19 39.56 -37.42
C VAL A 3 27.58 40.17 -37.12
N PRO A 4 28.07 40.09 -35.86
CA PRO A 4 29.37 39.43 -35.64
C PRO A 4 29.28 38.46 -34.44
N THR A 5 29.41 37.13 -34.55
CA THR A 5 30.60 36.28 -34.74
C THR A 5 31.85 36.69 -33.97
N LEU A 6 32.11 35.96 -32.89
CA LEU A 6 33.45 35.67 -32.37
C LEU A 6 33.61 34.15 -32.28
N ARG A 7 34.60 33.65 -33.03
CA ARG A 7 35.11 32.27 -33.07
C ARG A 7 36.29 32.15 -32.11
N CYS A 8 36.35 31.04 -31.38
CA CYS A 8 37.56 30.29 -31.02
C CYS A 8 37.04 28.94 -30.49
N GLY A 9 37.52 27.75 -30.79
CA GLY A 9 38.71 27.21 -31.43
C GLY A 9 38.78 25.75 -30.97
N PHE A 10 38.98 24.83 -31.91
CA PHE A 10 38.88 23.37 -31.76
C PHE A 10 39.86 22.74 -30.74
N SER A 11 39.45 21.62 -30.13
CA SER A 11 40.17 20.33 -30.29
C SER A 11 39.33 19.17 -29.75
N GLY A 12 38.92 18.26 -30.63
CA GLY A 12 38.34 16.98 -30.26
C GLY A 12 39.40 15.92 -30.00
N SER A 13 39.08 14.98 -29.11
CA SER A 13 39.83 13.73 -28.96
C SER A 13 38.87 12.56 -28.83
N ARG A 14 38.93 11.69 -29.85
CA ARG A 14 38.35 10.35 -29.97
C ARG A 14 38.89 9.44 -28.86
N TRP A 15 38.02 8.63 -28.26
CA TRP A 15 38.43 7.45 -27.50
C TRP A 15 38.49 6.24 -28.44
N THR A 16 39.70 5.75 -28.69
CA THR A 16 39.96 4.47 -29.38
C THR A 16 40.28 3.39 -28.36
N PHE A 17 39.61 2.24 -28.50
CA PHE A 17 39.90 0.99 -27.81
C PHE A 17 41.34 0.53 -28.08
N ALA A 18 42.09 0.24 -27.03
CA ALA A 18 43.39 -0.43 -27.12
C ALA A 18 43.23 -1.91 -26.78
N LEU A 19 43.30 -2.75 -27.82
CA LEU A 19 43.69 -4.15 -27.71
C LEU A 19 45.20 -4.19 -27.43
N VAL A 20 45.63 -4.91 -26.40
CA VAL A 20 47.03 -5.31 -26.25
C VAL A 20 47.09 -6.82 -26.24
N ASP A 21 47.62 -7.34 -27.33
CA ASP A 21 47.96 -8.73 -27.56
C ASP A 21 49.47 -8.89 -27.34
N ARG A 22 49.89 -9.80 -26.46
CA ARG A 22 51.27 -10.32 -26.39
C ARG A 22 51.27 -11.76 -25.86
N GLY A 23 51.54 -12.70 -26.77
CA GLY A 23 52.77 -13.49 -26.71
C GLY A 23 52.79 -14.73 -25.82
N CYS A 24 52.53 -15.87 -26.47
CA CYS A 24 52.65 -17.26 -26.05
C CYS A 24 54.03 -17.69 -25.47
N ARG A 25 54.05 -18.65 -24.53
CA ARG A 25 54.92 -19.86 -24.55
C ARG A 25 54.54 -20.91 -23.48
N HIS A 26 54.70 -22.17 -23.88
CA HIS A 26 54.30 -23.45 -23.29
C HIS A 26 54.69 -23.73 -21.82
N ARG A 27 53.87 -24.56 -21.12
CA ARG A 27 54.25 -25.93 -20.73
C ARG A 27 53.16 -26.72 -19.98
N THR A 28 53.14 -28.02 -20.28
CA THR A 28 52.73 -29.19 -19.48
C THR A 28 51.26 -29.41 -19.10
N VAL A 29 50.69 -30.41 -19.77
CA VAL A 29 49.54 -31.22 -19.36
C VAL A 29 49.89 -31.97 -18.07
N ALA A 30 49.08 -31.82 -17.03
CA ALA A 30 49.06 -32.70 -15.88
C ALA A 30 47.60 -33.09 -15.61
N THR A 31 47.30 -34.36 -15.88
CA THR A 31 46.08 -35.06 -15.50
C THR A 31 45.98 -35.14 -13.98
N PHE A 32 44.89 -34.64 -13.41
CA PHE A 32 44.55 -34.90 -12.00
C PHE A 32 43.17 -35.55 -11.89
N ASN A 33 43.20 -36.76 -11.30
CA ASN A 33 42.06 -37.58 -10.94
C ASN A 33 41.15 -36.84 -9.93
N TRP A 34 39.86 -36.77 -10.24
CA TRP A 34 38.83 -36.35 -9.30
C TRP A 34 38.42 -37.54 -8.41
N ILE A 35 38.80 -37.47 -7.14
CA ILE A 35 38.28 -38.32 -6.08
C ILE A 35 36.92 -37.75 -5.65
N ARG A 36 35.87 -38.58 -5.75
CA ARG A 36 34.51 -38.27 -5.29
C ARG A 36 34.46 -38.14 -3.77
N GLY A 37 34.27 -36.93 -3.27
CA GLY A 37 33.76 -36.67 -1.92
C GLY A 37 32.24 -36.55 -1.96
N GLN A 38 31.54 -37.37 -1.17
CA GLN A 38 30.09 -37.34 -1.00
C GLN A 38 29.67 -36.09 -0.22
N SER A 39 28.81 -35.26 -0.80
CA SER A 39 28.01 -34.27 -0.08
C SER A 39 26.54 -34.57 -0.33
N SER A 40 25.84 -35.08 0.68
CA SER A 40 24.41 -35.40 0.64
C SER A 40 23.59 -34.11 0.65
N VAL A 41 23.29 -33.58 -0.53
CA VAL A 41 22.24 -32.58 -0.70
C VAL A 41 20.91 -33.33 -0.79
N ALA A 42 20.14 -33.31 0.29
CA ALA A 42 18.79 -33.85 0.30
C ALA A 42 17.92 -33.07 -0.70
N GLN A 43 17.63 -33.68 -1.84
CA GLN A 43 16.66 -33.19 -2.80
C GLN A 43 15.27 -33.30 -2.18
N GLN A 44 14.61 -32.15 -1.94
CA GLN A 44 13.18 -32.14 -1.63
C GLN A 44 12.41 -32.69 -2.84
N PRO A 45 11.43 -33.60 -2.64
CA PRO A 45 10.68 -34.16 -3.74
C PRO A 45 9.78 -33.08 -4.37
N LEU A 46 9.79 -33.00 -5.70
CA LEU A 46 8.78 -32.27 -6.47
C LEU A 46 7.39 -32.78 -6.07
N HIS A 47 6.56 -31.90 -5.52
CA HIS A 47 5.15 -32.16 -5.28
C HIS A 47 4.45 -32.51 -6.61
N THR A 48 4.23 -33.81 -6.84
CA THR A 48 3.29 -34.28 -7.84
C THR A 48 1.89 -33.88 -7.39
N ALA A 49 1.20 -33.10 -8.22
CA ALA A 49 -0.18 -32.68 -8.00
C ALA A 49 -1.06 -33.92 -7.70
N GLN A 50 -1.51 -34.04 -6.45
CA GLN A 50 -2.44 -35.09 -6.06
C GLN A 50 -3.80 -34.78 -6.70
N LYS A 51 -4.43 -35.81 -7.29
CA LYS A 51 -5.81 -35.70 -7.81
C LYS A 51 -6.76 -35.34 -6.66
N PRO A 52 -7.76 -34.48 -6.89
CA PRO A 52 -8.71 -34.09 -5.85
C PRO A 52 -9.46 -35.32 -5.33
N ARG A 53 -9.49 -35.48 -4.00
CA ARG A 53 -10.24 -36.55 -3.34
C ARG A 53 -11.74 -36.33 -3.60
N LYS A 54 -12.42 -37.35 -4.14
CA LYS A 54 -13.89 -37.32 -4.33
C LYS A 54 -14.56 -37.10 -2.97
N GLY A 55 -15.21 -35.95 -2.80
CA GLY A 55 -15.89 -35.54 -1.57
C GLY A 55 -15.35 -34.26 -0.91
N ALA A 56 -14.26 -33.67 -1.44
CA ALA A 56 -13.78 -32.36 -0.97
C ALA A 56 -14.82 -31.28 -1.29
N GLN A 57 -15.33 -30.60 -0.26
CA GLN A 57 -16.13 -29.40 -0.44
C GLN A 57 -15.27 -28.33 -1.15
N GLU A 58 -15.86 -27.60 -2.09
CA GLU A 58 -15.17 -26.54 -2.80
C GLU A 58 -14.82 -25.41 -1.81
N TRP A 59 -13.59 -24.88 -1.89
CA TRP A 59 -13.19 -23.73 -1.09
C TRP A 59 -13.64 -22.44 -1.74
N ALA A 60 -14.22 -21.54 -0.95
CA ALA A 60 -14.56 -20.19 -1.35
C ALA A 60 -13.64 -19.17 -0.65
N ALA A 61 -13.05 -18.27 -1.44
CA ALA A 61 -12.24 -17.18 -0.94
C ALA A 61 -13.08 -15.90 -0.79
N VAL A 62 -12.79 -15.14 0.26
CA VAL A 62 -13.29 -13.78 0.47
C VAL A 62 -12.12 -12.83 0.69
N VAL A 63 -12.21 -11.66 0.08
CA VAL A 63 -11.15 -10.66 0.08
C VAL A 63 -11.76 -9.30 0.35
N GLY A 64 -11.28 -8.65 1.41
CA GLY A 64 -11.53 -7.24 1.70
C GLY A 64 -10.28 -6.41 1.43
N LEU A 65 -10.45 -5.14 1.04
CA LEU A 65 -9.33 -4.23 0.77
C LEU A 65 -9.40 -3.00 1.67
N GLU A 66 -8.24 -2.55 2.13
CA GLU A 66 -8.05 -1.27 2.81
C GLU A 66 -7.16 -0.40 1.91
N ILE A 67 -7.73 0.64 1.33
CA ILE A 67 -7.08 1.45 0.30
C ILE A 67 -6.81 2.85 0.83
N HIS A 68 -5.54 3.22 0.92
CA HIS A 68 -5.11 4.54 1.36
C HIS A 68 -4.69 5.37 0.14
N ALA A 69 -5.45 6.41 -0.18
CA ALA A 69 -5.19 7.34 -1.26
C ALA A 69 -4.77 8.71 -0.72
N GLN A 70 -3.63 9.22 -1.17
CA GLN A 70 -3.14 10.55 -0.84
C GLN A 70 -4.03 11.62 -1.49
N ILE A 71 -4.56 12.54 -0.69
CA ILE A 71 -5.42 13.61 -1.18
C ILE A 71 -4.58 14.63 -1.96
N SER A 72 -5.08 15.05 -3.12
CA SER A 72 -4.56 16.17 -3.87
C SER A 72 -4.97 17.51 -3.22
N SER A 73 -4.11 18.01 -2.35
CA SER A 73 -4.21 19.33 -1.70
C SER A 73 -2.87 20.06 -1.69
N ASN A 74 -2.89 21.40 -1.64
CA ASN A 74 -1.67 22.20 -1.58
C ASN A 74 -1.00 22.16 -0.20
N SER A 75 -1.80 22.03 0.85
CA SER A 75 -1.34 21.93 2.25
C SER A 75 -1.78 20.62 2.90
N LYS A 76 -1.12 20.28 4.01
CA LYS A 76 -1.38 19.07 4.81
C LYS A 76 -2.76 19.06 5.48
N LEU A 77 -3.14 17.94 6.10
CA LEU A 77 -4.49 17.75 6.65
C LEU A 77 -4.79 18.68 7.84
N PHE A 78 -3.78 18.93 8.68
CA PHE A 78 -3.93 19.69 9.93
C PHE A 78 -2.94 20.85 10.08
N SER A 79 -2.13 21.14 9.04
CA SER A 79 -1.13 22.20 9.06
C SER A 79 -1.03 22.89 7.70
N GLY A 80 -0.46 24.09 7.70
CA GLY A 80 -0.24 24.89 6.49
C GLY A 80 1.00 24.49 5.67
N ALA A 81 1.74 23.45 6.07
CA ALA A 81 2.92 23.00 5.32
C ALA A 81 2.52 22.44 3.95
N GLU A 82 3.37 22.70 2.95
CA GLU A 82 3.12 22.30 1.57
C GLU A 82 3.20 20.78 1.38
N VAL A 83 2.39 20.25 0.46
CA VAL A 83 2.47 18.85 0.01
C VAL A 83 3.12 18.81 -1.36
N ARG A 84 4.38 18.36 -1.43
CA ARG A 84 5.12 18.20 -2.69
C ARG A 84 5.93 16.92 -2.70
N PHE A 85 5.88 16.20 -3.81
CA PHE A 85 6.72 15.03 -4.03
C PHE A 85 8.20 15.42 -4.21
N ALA A 86 9.10 14.56 -3.73
CA ALA A 86 10.56 14.69 -3.90
C ALA A 86 11.19 16.02 -3.42
N ALA A 87 10.64 16.63 -2.37
CA ALA A 87 11.27 17.77 -1.69
C ALA A 87 12.52 17.34 -0.89
N PRO A 88 13.46 18.27 -0.61
CA PRO A 88 14.59 17.98 0.28
C PRO A 88 14.10 17.48 1.66
N PRO A 89 14.80 16.52 2.31
CA PRO A 89 14.35 15.96 3.59
C PRO A 89 14.08 17.03 4.64
N ASN A 90 12.96 16.90 5.36
CA ASN A 90 12.53 17.79 6.43
C ASN A 90 12.39 19.29 6.04
N SER A 91 12.14 19.59 4.75
CA SER A 91 11.96 20.97 4.27
C SER A 91 10.50 21.43 4.23
N LEU A 92 9.54 20.51 4.19
CA LEU A 92 8.10 20.75 4.13
C LEU A 92 7.44 20.33 5.44
N VAL A 93 7.91 20.91 6.55
CA VAL A 93 7.52 20.51 7.91
C VAL A 93 7.18 21.76 8.71
N SER A 94 5.96 21.81 9.25
CA SER A 94 5.55 22.82 10.22
C SER A 94 5.82 22.37 11.65
N PHE A 95 5.71 23.28 12.62
CA PHE A 95 5.82 22.94 14.04
C PHE A 95 4.80 21.88 14.47
N PHE A 96 3.59 21.90 13.90
CA PHE A 96 2.57 20.89 14.18
C PHE A 96 2.98 19.51 13.65
N ASP A 97 3.51 19.44 12.42
CA ASP A 97 3.93 18.17 11.81
C ASP A 97 5.08 17.52 12.59
N ALA A 98 6.01 18.33 13.11
CA ALA A 98 7.08 17.89 14.00
C ALA A 98 6.63 17.69 15.46
N SER A 99 5.33 17.86 15.76
CA SER A 99 4.74 17.66 17.09
C SER A 99 5.39 18.50 18.19
N LEU A 100 5.76 19.75 17.89
CA LEU A 100 6.29 20.66 18.90
C LEU A 100 5.23 20.95 19.97
N PRO A 101 5.61 20.97 21.27
CA PRO A 101 4.69 21.27 22.35
C PRO A 101 3.95 22.61 22.15
N GLY A 102 2.64 22.61 22.39
CA GLY A 102 1.79 23.80 22.28
C GLY A 102 1.13 24.02 20.92
N THR A 103 1.48 23.24 19.90
CA THR A 103 0.83 23.31 18.58
C THR A 103 -0.58 22.67 18.58
N LEU A 104 -1.45 23.15 17.68
CA LEU A 104 -2.85 22.69 17.56
C LEU A 104 -3.20 22.38 16.09
N PRO A 105 -4.03 21.35 15.83
CA PRO A 105 -4.43 20.98 14.48
C PRO A 105 -5.46 21.96 13.88
N VAL A 106 -5.29 22.32 12.62
CA VAL A 106 -6.27 23.12 11.85
C VAL A 106 -6.69 22.34 10.61
N LEU A 107 -7.94 21.87 10.59
CA LEU A 107 -8.46 20.99 9.53
C LEU A 107 -8.48 21.66 8.15
N ASN A 108 -7.95 20.96 7.16
CA ASN A 108 -7.93 21.39 5.77
C ASN A 108 -9.28 21.17 5.07
N ARG A 109 -9.90 22.28 4.63
CA ARG A 109 -11.18 22.26 3.92
C ARG A 109 -11.14 21.45 2.63
N ARG A 110 -10.07 21.53 1.83
CA ARG A 110 -9.95 20.79 0.57
C ARG A 110 -9.94 19.28 0.82
N CYS A 111 -9.32 18.82 1.90
CA CYS A 111 -9.32 17.40 2.26
C CYS A 111 -10.73 16.89 2.58
N VAL A 112 -11.51 17.69 3.32
CA VAL A 112 -12.93 17.37 3.61
C VAL A 112 -13.75 17.33 2.33
N GLU A 113 -13.62 18.33 1.45
CA GLU A 113 -14.31 18.37 0.16
C GLU A 113 -13.98 17.15 -0.70
N ALA A 114 -12.69 16.78 -0.78
CA ALA A 114 -12.25 15.61 -1.55
C ALA A 114 -12.84 14.30 -1.02
N ALA A 115 -12.94 14.15 0.30
CA ALA A 115 -13.55 12.99 0.92
C ALA A 115 -15.06 12.91 0.67
N VAL A 116 -15.78 14.03 0.78
CA VAL A 116 -17.22 14.08 0.48
C VAL A 116 -17.49 13.79 -0.99
N MET A 117 -16.73 14.39 -1.92
CA MET A 117 -16.84 14.12 -3.35
C MET A 117 -16.63 12.64 -3.66
N THR A 118 -15.60 12.03 -3.06
CA THR A 118 -15.31 10.60 -3.24
C THR A 118 -16.43 9.73 -2.67
N GLY A 119 -16.96 10.06 -1.49
CA GLY A 119 -18.11 9.36 -0.90
C GLY A 119 -19.35 9.41 -1.78
N LEU A 120 -19.67 10.58 -2.34
CA LEU A 120 -20.81 10.72 -3.26
C LEU A 120 -20.62 9.90 -4.55
N ALA A 121 -19.41 9.91 -5.12
CA ALA A 121 -19.10 9.13 -6.32
C ALA A 121 -19.17 7.61 -6.09
N LEU A 122 -18.87 7.16 -4.87
CA LEU A 122 -19.00 5.76 -4.44
C LEU A 122 -20.36 5.44 -3.82
N ASN A 123 -21.38 6.27 -4.08
CA ASN A 123 -22.75 6.10 -3.60
C ASN A 123 -22.86 5.90 -2.07
N CYS A 124 -21.93 6.47 -1.30
CA CYS A 124 -21.95 6.39 0.16
C CYS A 124 -22.99 7.34 0.76
N HIS A 125 -23.48 6.99 1.94
CA HIS A 125 -24.15 7.92 2.83
C HIS A 125 -23.13 8.85 3.50
N ILE A 126 -23.24 10.15 3.27
CA ILE A 126 -22.38 11.16 3.90
C ILE A 126 -22.90 11.51 5.29
N ASN A 127 -22.06 11.32 6.30
CA ASN A 127 -22.43 11.67 7.66
C ASN A 127 -22.43 13.20 7.83
N GLN A 128 -23.55 13.75 8.30
CA GLN A 128 -23.67 15.18 8.61
C GLN A 128 -22.76 15.63 9.75
N LYS A 129 -22.30 14.69 10.57
CA LYS A 129 -21.28 14.92 11.58
C LYS A 129 -20.19 13.89 11.44
N SER A 130 -18.93 14.28 11.59
CA SER A 130 -17.80 13.34 11.60
C SER A 130 -16.80 13.72 12.69
N LEU A 131 -16.22 12.70 13.34
CA LEU A 131 -15.36 12.82 14.51
C LEU A 131 -13.95 12.34 14.19
N PHE A 132 -12.96 13.09 14.63
CA PHE A 132 -11.56 12.65 14.59
C PHE A 132 -11.17 11.95 15.89
N ASP A 133 -10.43 10.87 15.74
CA ASP A 133 -9.95 9.97 16.77
C ASP A 133 -8.42 9.90 16.74
N ARG A 134 -7.80 9.65 17.89
CA ARG A 134 -6.35 9.41 18.02
C ARG A 134 -6.09 7.93 18.10
N LYS A 135 -5.40 7.38 17.10
CA LYS A 135 -4.90 6.01 17.06
C LYS A 135 -3.45 6.02 17.56
N HIS A 136 -3.22 5.60 18.81
CA HIS A 136 -1.93 5.69 19.47
C HIS A 136 -1.02 4.51 19.13
N TYR A 137 0.17 4.79 18.64
CA TYR A 137 1.25 3.82 18.48
C TYR A 137 2.57 4.56 18.38
N PHE A 138 3.63 3.95 18.90
CA PHE A 138 4.96 4.56 18.87
C PHE A 138 5.73 4.05 17.65
N TYR A 139 6.14 4.98 16.80
CA TYR A 139 7.03 4.72 15.68
C TYR A 139 7.83 5.98 15.34
N ALA A 140 9.04 5.82 14.81
CA ALA A 140 9.98 6.94 14.63
C ALA A 140 9.48 8.01 13.63
N ASP A 141 8.66 7.61 12.66
CA ASP A 141 8.07 8.49 11.66
C ASP A 141 6.70 9.09 12.05
N LEU A 142 6.24 8.83 13.29
CA LEU A 142 5.01 9.38 13.85
C LEU A 142 5.32 10.19 15.12
N PRO A 143 5.74 11.47 14.98
CA PRO A 143 6.30 12.25 16.08
C PRO A 143 5.33 12.49 17.24
N ALA A 144 4.01 12.51 16.98
CA ALA A 144 3.00 12.73 18.00
C ALA A 144 2.76 11.50 18.90
N GLY A 145 3.23 10.31 18.51
CA GLY A 145 2.87 9.04 19.15
C GLY A 145 1.41 8.62 18.95
N TYR A 146 0.68 9.32 18.07
CA TYR A 146 -0.65 8.96 17.61
C TYR A 146 -0.92 9.52 16.21
N GLN A 147 -1.73 8.80 15.45
CA GLN A 147 -2.26 9.22 14.17
C GLN A 147 -3.67 9.77 14.37
N ILE A 148 -3.97 10.95 13.81
CA ILE A 148 -5.34 11.45 13.76
C ILE A 148 -6.05 10.79 12.57
N THR A 149 -7.14 10.07 12.85
CA THR A 149 -7.95 9.29 11.89
C THR A 149 -9.44 9.39 12.26
N GLN A 150 -10.35 8.65 11.62
CA GLN A 150 -11.77 8.62 11.98
C GLN A 150 -12.28 7.18 12.03
N GLN A 151 -12.54 6.64 13.21
CA GLN A 151 -13.01 5.26 13.37
C GLN A 151 -14.48 5.21 13.82
N ARG A 152 -14.88 6.09 14.75
CA ARG A 152 -16.23 6.04 15.34
C ARG A 152 -17.31 6.59 14.41
N LEU A 153 -17.04 7.74 13.81
CA LEU A 153 -17.99 8.43 12.94
C LEU A 153 -17.23 8.96 11.71
N PRO A 154 -16.91 8.08 10.74
CA PRO A 154 -16.17 8.43 9.53
C PRO A 154 -16.99 9.37 8.64
N ILE A 155 -16.38 9.94 7.60
CA ILE A 155 -17.04 10.96 6.78
C ILE A 155 -18.14 10.39 5.88
N ALA A 156 -17.97 9.15 5.41
CA ALA A 156 -18.94 8.46 4.57
C ALA A 156 -18.99 6.96 4.89
N VAL A 157 -20.18 6.35 4.78
CA VAL A 157 -20.43 4.93 5.07
C VAL A 157 -21.37 4.31 4.05
N ASN A 158 -21.40 2.97 3.97
CA ASN A 158 -22.41 2.20 3.22
C ASN A 158 -22.52 2.61 1.75
N GLY A 159 -21.41 2.59 1.03
CA GLY A 159 -21.37 2.82 -0.41
C GLY A 159 -21.26 1.55 -1.23
N ASN A 160 -21.06 1.73 -2.53
CA ASN A 160 -20.81 0.64 -3.46
C ASN A 160 -19.98 1.14 -4.66
N LEU A 161 -19.19 0.23 -5.22
CA LEU A 161 -18.37 0.44 -6.39
C LEU A 161 -18.68 -0.65 -7.41
N ALA A 162 -19.19 -0.26 -8.57
CA ALA A 162 -19.38 -1.16 -9.69
C ALA A 162 -18.05 -1.37 -10.42
N TYR A 163 -17.78 -2.59 -10.87
CA TYR A 163 -16.59 -2.95 -11.64
C TYR A 163 -16.92 -4.03 -12.67
N SER A 164 -16.24 -4.01 -13.81
CA SER A 164 -16.45 -4.97 -14.89
C SER A 164 -15.30 -5.95 -15.02
N ILE A 165 -15.60 -7.25 -15.05
CA ILE A 165 -14.62 -8.31 -15.32
C ILE A 165 -14.95 -9.03 -16.63
N CYS A 166 -13.91 -9.42 -17.37
CA CYS A 166 -14.05 -10.19 -18.60
C CYS A 166 -13.92 -11.69 -18.28
N VAL A 167 -14.98 -12.46 -18.47
CA VAL A 167 -14.98 -13.89 -18.15
C VAL A 167 -14.96 -14.75 -19.42
N GLY A 168 -14.04 -15.71 -19.46
CA GLY A 168 -13.94 -16.73 -20.50
C GLY A 168 -13.24 -16.27 -21.80
N LYS A 169 -13.00 -17.23 -22.71
CA LYS A 169 -12.33 -16.98 -24.00
C LYS A 169 -13.09 -16.01 -24.93
N GLN A 170 -14.39 -15.82 -24.69
CA GLN A 170 -15.26 -14.95 -25.49
C GLN A 170 -15.35 -13.52 -24.92
N GLN A 171 -14.58 -13.16 -23.88
CA GLN A 171 -14.55 -11.82 -23.27
C GLN A 171 -15.94 -11.26 -22.96
N ARG A 172 -16.82 -12.07 -22.35
CA ARG A 172 -18.11 -11.55 -21.92
C ARG A 172 -17.89 -10.67 -20.69
N GLU A 173 -18.25 -9.40 -20.81
CA GLU A 173 -18.17 -8.44 -19.70
C GLU A 173 -19.29 -8.71 -18.70
N ILE A 174 -18.93 -8.89 -17.43
CA ILE A 174 -19.85 -9.06 -16.32
C ILE A 174 -19.60 -7.91 -15.34
N THR A 175 -20.61 -7.09 -15.13
CA THR A 175 -20.58 -6.05 -14.09
C THR A 175 -20.91 -6.67 -12.74
N LYS A 176 -20.02 -6.46 -11.78
CA LYS A 176 -20.18 -6.79 -10.37
C LYS A 176 -20.14 -5.52 -9.54
N THR A 177 -20.49 -5.65 -8.27
CA THR A 177 -20.47 -4.55 -7.31
C THR A 177 -19.80 -5.01 -6.03
N VAL A 178 -18.87 -4.22 -5.51
CA VAL A 178 -18.28 -4.38 -4.18
C VAL A 178 -18.81 -3.30 -3.25
N ARG A 179 -19.16 -3.67 -2.02
CA ARG A 179 -19.64 -2.69 -1.04
C ARG A 179 -18.47 -1.93 -0.42
N VAL A 180 -18.66 -0.63 -0.26
CA VAL A 180 -17.74 0.25 0.47
C VAL A 180 -18.28 0.38 1.89
N LYS A 181 -17.53 -0.12 2.87
CA LYS A 181 -17.91 -0.05 4.27
C LYS A 181 -17.88 1.39 4.77
N GLN A 182 -16.74 2.05 4.57
CA GLN A 182 -16.54 3.43 5.00
C GLN A 182 -15.41 4.12 4.23
N ILE A 183 -15.45 5.45 4.26
CA ILE A 183 -14.36 6.34 3.86
C ILE A 183 -14.03 7.21 5.05
N GLN A 184 -12.75 7.33 5.39
CA GLN A 184 -12.28 8.16 6.49
C GLN A 184 -11.11 9.04 6.08
N LEU A 185 -10.98 10.17 6.77
CA LEU A 185 -9.82 11.06 6.68
C LEU A 185 -8.79 10.68 7.72
N GLU A 186 -7.53 10.60 7.32
CA GLU A 186 -6.43 10.39 8.25
C GLU A 186 -5.13 11.07 7.84
N GLN A 187 -4.21 11.19 8.79
CA GLN A 187 -2.86 11.68 8.55
C GLN A 187 -1.94 10.56 8.05
N ASP A 188 -1.11 10.85 7.06
CA ASP A 188 0.02 9.99 6.72
C ASP A 188 1.15 10.12 7.74
N SER A 189 1.97 9.06 7.85
CA SER A 189 3.21 9.09 8.62
C SER A 189 4.37 9.64 7.78
N GLY A 190 5.47 9.97 8.46
CA GLY A 190 6.72 10.30 7.80
C GLY A 190 7.31 9.11 7.02
N LYS A 191 8.55 9.26 6.58
CA LYS A 191 9.30 8.20 5.92
C LYS A 191 10.53 7.87 6.74
N SER A 192 10.67 6.59 7.07
CA SER A 192 11.89 6.02 7.64
C SER A 192 12.77 5.46 6.52
N LEU A 193 14.02 5.90 6.47
CA LEU A 193 15.06 5.41 5.55
C LEU A 193 16.11 4.68 6.39
N HIS A 194 16.29 3.38 6.15
CA HIS A 194 17.33 2.63 6.85
C HIS A 194 18.65 2.76 6.10
N ASP A 195 19.69 3.23 6.79
CA ASP A 195 21.06 3.26 6.31
C ASP A 195 21.79 2.03 6.87
N ASP A 196 21.84 0.98 6.06
CA ASP A 196 22.49 -0.30 6.40
C ASP A 196 23.99 -0.13 6.70
N LEU A 197 24.65 0.85 6.08
CA LEU A 197 26.10 1.07 6.25
C LEU A 197 26.42 1.67 7.62
N ARG A 198 25.52 2.52 8.12
CA ARG A 198 25.69 3.21 9.41
C ARG A 198 24.86 2.59 10.52
N SER A 199 24.06 1.56 10.23
CA SER A 199 23.10 0.95 11.15
C SER A 199 22.20 2.00 11.83
N GLN A 200 21.76 2.99 11.06
CA GLN A 200 20.93 4.10 11.54
C GLN A 200 19.65 4.20 10.73
N THR A 201 18.60 4.74 11.34
CA THR A 201 17.36 5.09 10.65
C THR A 201 17.26 6.60 10.55
N LEU A 202 17.22 7.10 9.33
CA LEU A 202 17.02 8.50 9.02
C LEU A 202 15.52 8.75 8.85
N VAL A 203 15.00 9.80 9.50
CA VAL A 203 13.58 10.14 9.47
C VAL A 203 13.37 11.42 8.66
N ASP A 204 12.49 11.32 7.66
CA ASP A 204 11.99 12.47 6.91
C ASP A 204 10.49 12.68 7.19
N LEU A 205 10.17 13.84 7.79
CA LEU A 205 8.82 14.23 8.19
C LEU A 205 8.08 15.04 7.11
N ASN A 206 8.63 15.22 5.90
CA ASN A 206 7.94 15.90 4.80
C ASN A 206 6.52 15.32 4.55
N ARG A 207 6.39 13.99 4.62
CA ARG A 207 5.12 13.29 4.41
C ARG A 207 4.23 13.25 5.65
N ALA A 208 4.79 13.44 6.85
CA ALA A 208 4.02 13.38 8.09
C ALA A 208 2.93 14.48 8.07
N GLY A 209 1.68 14.07 8.29
CA GLY A 209 0.52 14.95 8.30
C GLY A 209 -0.16 15.20 6.95
N VAL A 210 0.37 14.66 5.85
CA VAL A 210 -0.31 14.67 4.54
C VAL A 210 -1.68 14.00 4.68
N GLY A 211 -2.72 14.54 4.04
CA GLY A 211 -4.07 13.99 4.13
C GLY A 211 -4.26 12.75 3.28
N LEU A 212 -4.84 11.70 3.88
CA LEU A 212 -5.21 10.47 3.22
C LEU A 212 -6.74 10.27 3.26
N LEU A 213 -7.25 9.65 2.21
CA LEU A 213 -8.53 8.96 2.18
C LEU A 213 -8.25 7.48 2.41
N GLU A 214 -8.77 6.92 3.49
CA GLU A 214 -8.81 5.48 3.68
C GLU A 214 -10.20 4.99 3.27
N VAL A 215 -10.25 4.18 2.22
CA VAL A 215 -11.46 3.54 1.68
C VAL A 215 -11.40 2.07 2.07
N VAL A 216 -12.35 1.65 2.91
CA VAL A 216 -12.44 0.27 3.40
C VAL A 216 -13.56 -0.45 2.64
N LEU A 217 -13.23 -1.55 1.99
CA LEU A 217 -14.18 -2.38 1.26
C LEU A 217 -14.65 -3.56 2.12
N GLU A 218 -15.91 -3.96 1.95
CA GLU A 218 -16.43 -5.22 2.50
C GLU A 218 -15.77 -6.42 1.81
N PRO A 219 -15.76 -7.61 2.44
CA PRO A 219 -15.11 -8.81 1.92
C PRO A 219 -15.95 -9.49 0.81
N ASP A 220 -16.30 -8.76 -0.25
CA ASP A 220 -17.16 -9.23 -1.34
C ASP A 220 -16.37 -9.81 -2.53
N LEU A 221 -15.04 -9.64 -2.54
CA LEU A 221 -14.19 -10.05 -3.67
C LEU A 221 -13.72 -11.49 -3.50
N SER A 222 -13.59 -12.24 -4.60
CA SER A 222 -13.26 -13.67 -4.54
C SER A 222 -11.88 -14.04 -5.10
N CYS A 223 -11.17 -13.13 -5.76
CA CYS A 223 -9.84 -13.42 -6.33
C CYS A 223 -9.02 -12.14 -6.58
N GLY A 224 -7.73 -12.33 -6.90
CA GLY A 224 -6.80 -11.25 -7.18
C GLY A 224 -7.16 -10.42 -8.42
N GLU A 225 -7.78 -11.02 -9.44
CA GLU A 225 -8.23 -10.30 -10.65
C GLU A 225 -9.34 -9.30 -10.35
N GLU A 226 -10.33 -9.68 -9.52
CA GLU A 226 -11.39 -8.79 -9.08
C GLU A 226 -10.83 -7.64 -8.24
N ALA A 227 -9.95 -7.95 -7.28
CA ALA A 227 -9.29 -6.94 -6.46
C ALA A 227 -8.49 -5.93 -7.30
N ALA A 228 -7.73 -6.42 -8.28
CA ALA A 228 -6.98 -5.55 -9.19
C ALA A 228 -7.90 -4.64 -10.03
N THR A 229 -9.04 -5.14 -10.45
CA THR A 229 -10.01 -4.40 -11.26
C THR A 229 -10.71 -3.32 -10.43
N VAL A 230 -11.11 -3.65 -9.21
CA VAL A 230 -11.68 -2.70 -8.25
C VAL A 230 -10.70 -1.56 -7.93
N VAL A 231 -9.42 -1.88 -7.69
CA VAL A 231 -8.40 -0.84 -7.42
C VAL A 231 -8.17 0.05 -8.64
N ARG A 232 -8.17 -0.51 -9.86
CA ARG A 232 -8.10 0.29 -11.10
C ARG A 232 -9.30 1.22 -11.24
N GLU A 233 -10.51 0.72 -11.01
CA GLU A 233 -11.72 1.52 -11.13
C GLU A 233 -11.74 2.66 -10.10
N LEU A 234 -11.39 2.36 -8.85
CA LEU A 234 -11.26 3.38 -7.81
C LEU A 234 -10.19 4.43 -8.17
N GLN A 235 -9.04 4.01 -8.70
CA GLN A 235 -7.99 4.91 -9.17
C GLN A 235 -8.53 5.87 -10.24
N LEU A 236 -9.29 5.37 -11.22
CA LEU A 236 -9.90 6.18 -12.27
C LEU A 236 -10.91 7.18 -11.71
N ILE A 237 -11.77 6.76 -10.77
CA ILE A 237 -12.75 7.64 -10.11
C ILE A 237 -12.02 8.77 -9.35
N LEU A 238 -11.01 8.44 -8.55
CA LEU A 238 -10.25 9.43 -7.78
C LEU A 238 -9.56 10.46 -8.68
N GLN A 239 -8.98 10.00 -9.79
CA GLN A 239 -8.33 10.86 -10.78
C GLN A 239 -9.35 11.75 -11.50
N ALA A 240 -10.50 11.19 -11.91
CA ALA A 240 -11.57 11.93 -12.58
C ALA A 240 -12.17 13.04 -11.69
N LEU A 241 -12.30 12.78 -10.38
CA LEU A 241 -12.75 13.78 -9.41
C LEU A 241 -11.66 14.80 -9.03
N GLY A 242 -10.39 14.55 -9.41
CA GLY A 242 -9.24 15.33 -8.97
C GLY A 242 -9.00 15.27 -7.45
N THR A 243 -9.50 14.24 -6.77
CA THR A 243 -9.34 14.06 -5.31
C THR A 243 -8.02 13.39 -4.96
N SER A 244 -7.49 12.56 -5.85
CA SER A 244 -6.14 11.99 -5.77
C SER A 244 -5.59 11.72 -7.16
N GLN A 245 -4.28 11.87 -7.33
CA GLN A 245 -3.57 11.34 -8.52
C GLN A 245 -3.39 9.81 -8.45
N ALA A 246 -3.51 9.24 -7.24
CA ALA A 246 -3.54 7.80 -6.97
C ALA A 246 -2.37 7.02 -7.63
N ASN A 247 -1.19 7.64 -7.77
CA ASN A 247 -0.01 6.99 -8.33
C ASN A 247 0.66 6.08 -7.30
N MET A 248 0.56 4.76 -7.51
CA MET A 248 1.20 3.76 -6.62
C MET A 248 2.73 3.86 -6.61
N ALA A 249 3.36 4.22 -7.73
CA ALA A 249 4.82 4.30 -7.83
C ALA A 249 5.40 5.43 -6.96
N GLU A 250 4.63 6.51 -6.77
CA GLU A 250 4.98 7.63 -5.88
C GLU A 250 4.48 7.40 -4.44
N GLY A 251 3.81 6.28 -4.16
CA GLY A 251 3.24 5.95 -2.85
C GLY A 251 1.94 6.72 -2.53
N GLN A 252 1.30 7.33 -3.53
CA GLN A 252 0.05 8.06 -3.37
C GLN A 252 -1.17 7.14 -3.29
N LEU A 253 -1.03 5.87 -3.64
CA LEU A 253 -2.06 4.85 -3.47
C LEU A 253 -1.41 3.60 -2.88
N ARG A 254 -1.88 3.18 -1.71
CA ARG A 254 -1.43 1.99 -0.99
C ARG A 254 -2.63 1.09 -0.73
N VAL A 255 -2.42 -0.21 -0.83
CA VAL A 255 -3.47 -1.21 -0.63
C VAL A 255 -2.96 -2.27 0.32
N ASP A 256 -3.75 -2.55 1.36
CA ASP A 256 -3.59 -3.72 2.21
C ASP A 256 -4.76 -4.68 1.91
N ALA A 257 -4.48 -5.98 1.83
CA ALA A 257 -5.47 -7.00 1.47
C ALA A 257 -5.76 -7.92 2.66
N ASN A 258 -7.03 -8.10 2.99
CA ASN A 258 -7.50 -9.01 4.01
C ASN A 258 -8.10 -10.24 3.33
N VAL A 259 -7.50 -11.42 3.52
CA VAL A 259 -7.87 -12.66 2.81
C VAL A 259 -8.28 -13.73 3.81
N SER A 260 -9.40 -14.41 3.55
CA SER A 260 -9.74 -15.67 4.21
C SER A 260 -10.42 -16.65 3.25
N VAL A 261 -10.34 -17.94 3.56
CA VAL A 261 -11.03 -19.02 2.84
C VAL A 261 -11.97 -19.78 3.78
N HIS A 262 -13.05 -20.30 3.23
CA HIS A 262 -14.07 -21.07 3.96
C HIS A 262 -14.80 -22.03 3.03
N HIS A 263 -15.56 -22.98 3.56
CA HIS A 263 -16.51 -23.75 2.76
C HIS A 263 -17.84 -23.00 2.61
N PRO A 264 -18.48 -23.01 1.43
CA PRO A 264 -19.77 -22.39 1.22
C PRO A 264 -20.82 -22.86 2.23
N GLY A 265 -21.45 -21.91 2.93
CA GLY A 265 -22.44 -22.19 3.98
C GLY A 265 -21.86 -22.23 5.40
N GLU A 266 -20.54 -22.18 5.56
CA GLU A 266 -19.87 -22.05 6.85
C GLU A 266 -19.52 -20.58 7.18
N PRO A 267 -19.22 -20.25 8.45
CA PRO A 267 -18.70 -18.93 8.80
C PRO A 267 -17.38 -18.61 8.07
N LEU A 268 -17.09 -17.31 7.91
CA LEU A 268 -15.83 -16.88 7.31
C LEU A 268 -14.63 -17.39 8.12
N GLY A 269 -13.60 -17.85 7.40
CA GLY A 269 -12.37 -18.35 7.99
C GLY A 269 -11.51 -17.27 8.66
N VAL A 270 -10.42 -17.72 9.27
CA VAL A 270 -9.45 -16.83 9.93
C VAL A 270 -8.80 -15.90 8.89
N ARG A 271 -8.75 -14.61 9.23
CA ARG A 271 -8.23 -13.56 8.36
C ARG A 271 -6.70 -13.52 8.41
N THR A 272 -6.06 -13.46 7.24
CA THR A 272 -4.67 -13.05 7.07
C THR A 272 -4.61 -11.69 6.38
N GLU A 273 -3.82 -10.77 6.91
CA GLU A 273 -3.65 -9.42 6.37
C GLU A 273 -2.32 -9.34 5.60
N VAL A 274 -2.36 -9.04 4.31
CA VAL A 274 -1.19 -8.88 3.45
C VAL A 274 -0.91 -7.40 3.21
N LYS A 275 0.24 -6.91 3.69
CA LYS A 275 0.64 -5.50 3.62
C LYS A 275 1.70 -5.20 2.57
N ASN A 276 1.88 -3.89 2.32
CA ASN A 276 2.93 -3.32 1.47
C ASN A 276 2.80 -3.67 -0.02
N LEU A 277 1.56 -3.72 -0.53
CA LEU A 277 1.29 -4.04 -1.93
C LEU A 277 1.40 -2.77 -2.79
N ASN A 278 2.61 -2.50 -3.28
CA ASN A 278 2.94 -1.27 -4.03
C ASN A 278 2.59 -1.33 -5.54
N SER A 279 1.89 -2.38 -6.00
CA SER A 279 1.48 -2.51 -7.40
C SER A 279 0.20 -3.34 -7.51
N ILE A 280 -0.71 -2.93 -8.40
CA ILE A 280 -1.93 -3.68 -8.72
C ILE A 280 -1.62 -5.11 -9.18
N ARG A 281 -0.51 -5.30 -9.92
CA ARG A 281 -0.08 -6.64 -10.35
C ARG A 281 0.36 -7.50 -9.17
N PHE A 282 1.07 -6.91 -8.21
CA PHE A 282 1.53 -7.63 -7.01
C PHE A 282 0.38 -7.89 -6.05
N LEU A 283 -0.60 -6.98 -5.96
CA LEU A 283 -1.85 -7.19 -5.24
C LEU A 283 -2.57 -8.46 -5.73
N ALA A 284 -2.82 -8.58 -7.04
CA ALA A 284 -3.50 -9.75 -7.58
C ALA A 284 -2.74 -11.06 -7.26
N LYS A 285 -1.44 -11.08 -7.53
CA LYS A 285 -0.59 -12.25 -7.26
C LYS A 285 -0.53 -12.61 -5.78
N ALA A 286 -0.46 -11.61 -4.89
CA ALA A 286 -0.38 -11.83 -3.46
C ALA A 286 -1.66 -12.45 -2.93
N ILE A 287 -2.82 -11.95 -3.38
CA ILE A 287 -4.13 -12.50 -3.03
C ILE A 287 -4.26 -13.94 -3.52
N ASP A 288 -3.97 -14.20 -4.81
CA ASP A 288 -4.10 -15.54 -5.37
C ASP A 288 -3.15 -16.54 -4.70
N TYR A 289 -1.91 -16.13 -4.41
CA TYR A 289 -0.97 -16.96 -3.65
C TYR A 289 -1.50 -17.25 -2.24
N GLU A 290 -1.99 -16.23 -1.55
CA GLU A 290 -2.46 -16.34 -0.17
C GLU A 290 -3.70 -17.25 -0.06
N ILE A 291 -4.65 -17.15 -1.00
CA ILE A 291 -5.79 -18.07 -1.10
C ILE A 291 -5.30 -19.53 -1.22
N GLN A 292 -4.38 -19.79 -2.16
CA GLN A 292 -3.84 -21.14 -2.37
C GLN A 292 -3.06 -21.65 -1.17
N ARG A 293 -2.32 -20.78 -0.48
CA ARG A 293 -1.59 -21.11 0.74
C ARG A 293 -2.55 -21.54 1.85
N GLN A 294 -3.61 -20.77 2.10
CA GLN A 294 -4.58 -21.09 3.15
C GLN A 294 -5.31 -22.40 2.85
N ILE A 295 -5.75 -22.61 1.61
CA ILE A 295 -6.37 -23.87 1.17
C ILE A 295 -5.42 -25.05 1.41
N SER A 296 -4.17 -24.93 0.97
CA SER A 296 -3.17 -26.01 1.12
C SER A 296 -2.91 -26.34 2.59
N GLU A 297 -2.81 -25.34 3.46
CA GLU A 297 -2.60 -25.54 4.89
C GLU A 297 -3.78 -26.28 5.55
N LEU A 298 -5.01 -25.87 5.23
CA LEU A 298 -6.24 -26.48 5.76
C LEU A 298 -6.45 -27.90 5.23
N GLU A 299 -6.16 -28.16 3.95
CA GLU A 299 -6.23 -29.49 3.36
C GLU A 299 -5.19 -30.46 3.94
N ASN A 300 -4.06 -29.94 4.41
CA ASN A 300 -3.04 -30.71 5.13
C ASN A 300 -3.38 -30.94 6.61
N GLY A 301 -4.53 -30.45 7.08
CA GLY A 301 -4.96 -30.56 8.48
C GLY A 301 -4.28 -29.56 9.42
N GLY A 302 -3.64 -28.52 8.88
CA GLY A 302 -3.12 -27.39 9.64
C GLY A 302 -4.20 -26.36 9.99
N GLU A 303 -3.80 -25.32 10.71
CA GLU A 303 -4.68 -24.21 11.12
C GLU A 303 -4.13 -22.87 10.60
N ILE A 304 -5.04 -21.98 10.19
CA ILE A 304 -4.67 -20.62 9.79
C ILE A 304 -4.59 -19.73 11.02
N LEU A 305 -3.43 -19.10 11.22
CA LEU A 305 -3.23 -18.10 12.26
C LEU A 305 -3.65 -16.72 11.76
N ASN A 306 -4.16 -15.88 12.66
CA ASN A 306 -4.42 -14.48 12.38
C ASN A 306 -3.10 -13.70 12.46
N GLU A 307 -2.46 -13.52 11.32
CA GLU A 307 -1.15 -12.90 11.19
C GLU A 307 -1.13 -11.83 10.09
N THR A 308 -0.13 -10.95 10.19
CA THR A 308 0.20 -9.99 9.15
C THR A 308 1.36 -10.53 8.33
N ARG A 309 1.20 -10.58 7.01
CA ARG A 309 2.20 -11.04 6.05
C ARG A 309 2.59 -9.92 5.10
N SER A 310 3.77 -10.02 4.48
CA SER A 310 4.19 -9.18 3.36
C SER A 310 4.37 -10.02 2.11
N PHE A 311 4.25 -9.39 0.94
CA PHE A 311 4.48 -10.07 -0.34
C PHE A 311 5.91 -9.87 -0.82
N ASP A 312 6.68 -10.96 -0.94
CA ASP A 312 7.99 -10.94 -1.58
C ASP A 312 7.82 -11.11 -3.10
N TYR A 313 8.01 -10.03 -3.85
CA TYR A 313 7.85 -10.03 -5.30
C TYR A 313 8.92 -10.84 -6.04
N LYS A 314 10.10 -11.09 -5.43
CA LYS A 314 11.18 -11.88 -6.04
C LYS A 314 10.86 -13.36 -5.95
N LEU A 315 10.38 -13.80 -4.79
CA LEU A 315 9.99 -15.18 -4.54
C LEU A 315 8.58 -15.49 -5.05
N GLY A 316 7.74 -14.46 -5.22
CA GLY A 316 6.34 -14.61 -5.62
C GLY A 316 5.46 -15.20 -4.53
N CYS A 317 5.86 -15.09 -3.26
CA CYS A 317 5.16 -15.68 -2.11
C CYS A 317 4.89 -14.65 -1.00
N THR A 318 3.94 -14.96 -0.12
CA THR A 318 3.72 -14.21 1.13
C THR A 318 4.67 -14.73 2.19
N VAL A 319 5.29 -13.84 2.97
CA VAL A 319 6.16 -14.16 4.10
C VAL A 319 5.58 -13.56 5.38
N PRO A 320 5.62 -14.27 6.53
CA PRO A 320 5.13 -13.73 7.79
C PRO A 320 5.99 -12.53 8.18
N MET A 321 5.34 -11.43 8.57
CA MET A 321 6.05 -10.32 9.19
C MET A 321 6.32 -10.70 10.65
N ARG A 322 7.46 -10.26 11.20
CA ARG A 322 7.79 -10.49 12.61
C ARG A 322 6.61 -10.06 13.48
N ASP A 323 6.13 -10.96 14.34
CA ASP A 323 5.07 -10.67 15.29
C ASP A 323 5.42 -9.39 16.05
N LYS A 324 4.64 -8.34 15.81
CA LYS A 324 4.55 -7.26 16.80
C LYS A 324 3.88 -7.92 17.99
N GLU A 325 4.62 -8.10 19.09
CA GLU A 325 4.14 -8.59 20.37
C GLU A 325 2.71 -8.08 20.66
N GLY A 326 1.72 -8.97 20.62
CA GLY A 326 0.31 -8.72 20.99
C GLY A 326 -0.50 -7.85 20.03
N LYS A 327 -1.83 -7.98 20.09
CA LYS A 327 -2.76 -6.96 19.56
C LYS A 327 -2.37 -5.62 20.19
N GLN A 328 -1.75 -4.73 19.44
CA GLN A 328 -1.45 -3.38 19.93
C GLN A 328 -2.78 -2.68 20.21
N ASP A 329 -3.09 -2.45 21.48
CA ASP A 329 -4.22 -1.62 21.87
C ASP A 329 -3.90 -0.18 21.50
N TYR A 330 -4.49 0.29 20.39
CA TYR A 330 -4.31 1.63 19.87
C TYR A 330 -4.94 2.72 20.74
N ARG A 331 -5.61 2.39 21.86
CA ARG A 331 -6.16 3.34 22.85
C ARG A 331 -6.88 4.52 22.20
N LEU A 332 -7.98 4.25 21.51
CA LEU A 332 -8.66 5.23 20.65
C LEU A 332 -9.39 6.31 21.45
N LEU A 333 -8.86 7.54 21.41
CA LEU A 333 -9.43 8.69 22.15
C LEU A 333 -9.97 9.75 21.20
N LEU A 334 -11.05 10.44 21.59
CA LEU A 334 -11.61 11.53 20.79
C LEU A 334 -10.61 12.69 20.74
N VAL A 335 -10.44 13.30 19.57
CA VAL A 335 -9.62 14.51 19.45
C VAL A 335 -10.42 15.70 20.02
N SER A 336 -10.21 16.02 21.29
CA SER A 336 -10.90 17.14 21.96
C SER A 336 -10.55 18.54 21.44
N LYS A 337 -9.43 18.66 20.71
CA LYS A 337 -8.87 19.94 20.23
C LYS A 337 -9.05 20.19 18.73
N CYS A 338 -9.78 19.32 18.02
CA CYS A 338 -10.18 19.55 16.64
C CYS A 338 -11.70 19.73 16.62
N ARG A 339 -12.21 20.76 15.94
CA ARG A 339 -13.66 20.91 15.78
C ARG A 339 -14.17 19.77 14.90
N ASN A 340 -15.22 19.10 15.35
CA ASN A 340 -15.91 18.08 14.57
C ASN A 340 -16.41 18.68 13.25
N ILE A 341 -16.42 17.87 12.19
CA ILE A 341 -17.06 18.27 10.93
C ILE A 341 -18.56 18.25 11.20
N CYS A 342 -19.26 19.36 10.94
CA CYS A 342 -20.70 19.49 11.07
C CYS A 342 -21.27 20.08 9.77
N GLY A 343 -22.28 19.42 9.20
CA GLY A 343 -23.03 19.85 8.04
C GLY A 343 -23.85 21.09 8.32
N VAL A 344 -23.74 22.06 7.39
CA VAL A 344 -24.43 23.36 7.32
C VAL A 344 -24.25 24.23 8.57
N GLY A 345 -23.23 25.10 8.55
CA GLY A 345 -23.16 26.28 9.44
C GLY A 345 -22.03 26.35 10.47
N ALA A 346 -21.11 25.38 10.52
CA ALA A 346 -19.98 25.45 11.46
C ALA A 346 -18.83 26.29 10.87
N CYS A 347 -18.80 27.57 11.26
CA CYS A 347 -17.77 28.58 11.05
C CYS A 347 -16.37 28.03 10.75
N PHE A 348 -15.96 28.12 9.48
CA PHE A 348 -14.56 28.27 9.12
C PHE A 348 -14.09 29.59 9.72
N SER A 349 -13.33 29.55 10.82
CA SER A 349 -12.58 30.72 11.24
C SER A 349 -11.48 30.95 10.22
N SER A 350 -11.65 31.96 9.38
CA SER A 350 -10.58 32.61 8.65
C SER A 350 -9.53 33.07 9.66
N GLY A 351 -8.38 32.40 9.66
CA GLY A 351 -7.18 32.75 10.41
C GLY A 351 -5.99 32.59 9.50
#